data_AF-A0A960BC61-F1
#
_entry.id   AF-A0A960BC61-F1
#
_cell.length_a   1.000
_cell.length_b   1.000
_cell.length_c   1.000
_cell.angle_alpha   90.00
_cell.angle_beta   90.00
_cell.angle_gamma   90.00
#
_symmetry.space_group_name_H-M   'P 1'
#
loop_
_entity.id
_entity.type
_entity.pdbx_description
1 polymer ?
#
loop_
_entity_poly.entity_id
_entity_poly.type
_entity_poly.pdbx_seq_one_letter_code
_entity_poly.pdbx_strand_id
1 'polypeptide(L)' 'PGAVKLIADRGTRAVLGVHMLGSYAPETIWGAAAVLETELTVDDLRQVVFPHPTVSEGIREAAWALND' A
#
# COMPACT_ATOMS: atom_id res chain seq x y z
N PRO A 1 9.43 7.10 13.67
CA PRO A 1 7.95 7.24 13.70
C PRO A 1 7.41 7.37 12.27
N GLY A 2 6.38 6.60 11.94
CA GLY A 2 5.77 6.62 10.63
C GLY A 2 4.50 5.79 10.61
N ALA A 3 3.72 5.94 9.54
CA ALA A 3 2.49 5.20 9.33
C ALA A 3 2.18 5.08 7.85
N VAL A 4 1.54 3.98 7.47
CA VAL A 4 0.96 3.77 6.14
C VAL A 4 -0.53 3.48 6.33
N LYS A 5 -1.37 4.22 5.61
CA LYS A 5 -2.82 4.02 5.60
C LYS A 5 -3.25 3.67 4.19
N LEU A 6 -3.97 2.56 4.03
CA LEU A 6 -4.56 2.14 2.76
C LEU A 6 -6.08 2.41 2.79
N ILE A 7 -6.62 2.84 1.65
CA ILE A 7 -8.06 3.02 1.42
C ILE A 7 -8.42 2.11 0.25
N ALA A 8 -9.46 1.30 0.42
CA ALA A 8 -9.96 0.40 -0.61
C ALA A 8 -11.47 0.52 -0.74
N ASP A 9 -11.98 0.19 -1.93
CA ASP A 9 -13.40 0.06 -2.16
C ASP A 9 -13.96 -1.15 -1.39
N ARG A 10 -15.13 -1.02 -0.79
CA ARG A 10 -15.73 -2.10 0.01
C ARG A 10 -16.19 -3.29 -0.84
N GLY A 11 -16.66 -3.04 -2.06
CA GLY A 11 -17.24 -4.06 -2.92
C GLY A 11 -16.19 -4.72 -3.81
N THR A 12 -15.48 -3.92 -4.61
CA THR A 12 -14.48 -4.42 -5.57
C THR A 12 -13.14 -4.73 -4.93
N ARG A 13 -12.89 -4.19 -3.73
CA ARG A 13 -11.59 -4.27 -3.05
C ARG A 13 -10.45 -3.61 -3.82
N ALA A 14 -10.75 -2.81 -4.84
CA ALA A 14 -9.76 -2.01 -5.54
C ALA A 14 -9.11 -1.00 -4.58
N VAL A 15 -7.79 -0.84 -4.64
CA VAL A 15 -7.09 0.17 -3.85
C VAL A 15 -7.40 1.56 -4.40
N LEU A 16 -8.00 2.42 -3.57
CA LEU A 16 -8.42 3.77 -3.93
C LEU A 16 -7.39 4.83 -3.54
N GLY A 17 -6.49 4.52 -2.61
CA GLY A 17 -5.49 5.48 -2.13
C GLY A 17 -4.60 4.92 -1.04
N VAL A 18 -3.40 5.51 -0.92
CA VAL A 18 -2.44 5.22 0.14
C VAL A 18 -1.88 6.54 0.68
N HIS A 19 -1.85 6.70 2.00
CA HIS A 19 -1.14 7.78 2.66
C HIS A 19 0.08 7.23 3.38
N MET A 20 1.21 7.92 3.25
CA MET A 20 2.47 7.56 3.90
C MET A 20 2.99 8.74 4.73
N LEU A 21 3.42 8.46 5.95
CA LEU A 21 4.07 9.40 6.86
C LEU A 21 5.41 8.80 7.31
N GLY A 22 6.51 9.52 7.09
CA GLY A 22 7.85 9.10 7.52
C GLY A 22 8.96 9.69 6.64
N SER A 23 10.21 9.53 7.08
CA SER A 23 11.38 10.14 6.42
C SER A 23 11.62 9.71 4.97
N TYR A 24 11.17 8.51 4.59
CA TYR A 24 11.32 7.96 3.23
C TYR A 24 10.01 7.89 2.44
N ALA A 25 8.93 8.50 2.97
CA ALA A 25 7.63 8.51 2.29
C ALA A 25 7.72 9.10 0.86
N PRO A 26 8.43 10.23 0.60
CA PRO A 26 8.55 10.78 -0.75
C PRO A 26 9.20 9.81 -1.75
N GLU A 27 10.16 9.00 -1.30
CA GLU A 27 10.90 8.05 -2.13
C GLU A 27 10.15 6.73 -2.33
N THR A 28 9.16 6.40 -1.49
CA THR A 28 8.40 5.14 -1.58
C THR A 28 6.99 5.32 -2.15
N ILE A 29 6.44 6.54 -2.16
CA ILE A 29 5.05 6.79 -2.57
C ILE A 29 4.77 6.43 -4.04
N TRP A 30 5.80 6.39 -4.90
CA TRP A 30 5.64 5.95 -6.29
C TRP A 30 5.11 4.51 -6.38
N GLY A 31 5.42 3.64 -5.41
CA GLY A 31 4.90 2.28 -5.37
C GLY A 31 3.38 2.26 -5.18
N ALA A 32 2.85 3.18 -4.37
CA ALA A 32 1.40 3.36 -4.24
C ALA A 32 0.78 3.91 -5.53
N ALA A 33 1.44 4.85 -6.21
CA ALA A 33 0.96 5.33 -7.50
C ALA A 33 0.84 4.19 -8.52
N ALA A 34 1.82 3.29 -8.58
CA ALA A 34 1.76 2.10 -9.44
C ALA A 34 0.57 1.20 -9.09
N VAL A 35 0.30 0.97 -7.79
CA VAL A 35 -0.87 0.19 -7.33
C VAL A 35 -2.19 0.79 -7.81
N LEU A 36 -2.36 2.12 -7.72
CA LEU A 36 -3.58 2.80 -8.19
C LEU A 36 -3.73 2.74 -9.71
N GLU A 37 -2.67 3.06 -10.46
CA GLU A 37 -2.69 3.09 -11.94
C GLU A 37 -2.89 1.70 -12.57
N THR A 38 -2.57 0.64 -11.83
CA THR A 38 -2.77 -0.76 -12.27
C THR A 38 -4.04 -1.39 -11.70
N GLU A 39 -4.87 -0.60 -11.00
CA GLU A 39 -6.15 -1.01 -10.44
C GLU A 39 -6.07 -2.28 -9.56
N LEU A 40 -4.94 -2.47 -8.85
CA LEU A 40 -4.77 -3.65 -8.02
C LEU A 40 -5.79 -3.69 -6.89
N THR A 41 -6.29 -4.89 -6.59
CA THR A 41 -7.09 -5.11 -5.40
C THR A 41 -6.20 -5.24 -4.16
N VAL A 42 -6.82 -5.14 -2.97
CA VAL A 42 -6.14 -5.42 -1.69
C VAL A 42 -5.52 -6.81 -1.70
N ASP A 43 -6.18 -7.80 -2.29
CA ASP A 43 -5.70 -9.19 -2.30
C ASP A 43 -4.53 -9.38 -3.28
N ASP A 44 -4.54 -8.68 -4.42
CA ASP A 44 -3.39 -8.64 -5.33
C ASP A 44 -2.18 -7.99 -4.66
N LEU A 45 -2.38 -6.84 -4.01
CA LEU A 45 -1.31 -6.13 -3.32
C LEU A 45 -0.67 -6.96 -2.20
N ARG A 46 -1.45 -7.79 -1.50
CA ARG A 46 -0.94 -8.74 -0.50
C ARG A 46 0.01 -9.78 -1.09
N GLN A 47 -0.10 -10.10 -2.38
CA GLN A 47 0.79 -11.04 -3.07
C GLN A 47 2.04 -10.38 -3.64
N VAL A 48 2.08 -9.06 -3.74
CA VAL A 48 3.26 -8.34 -4.27
C VAL A 48 4.42 -8.46 -3.29
N VAL A 49 5.56 -8.95 -3.77
CA VAL A 49 6.76 -9.09 -2.95
C VAL A 49 7.54 -7.78 -2.94
N PHE A 50 7.53 -7.12 -1.79
CA PHE A 50 8.43 -6.01 -1.48
C PHE A 50 9.74 -6.53 -0.89
N PRO A 51 10.89 -5.94 -1.24
CA PRO A 51 12.17 -6.30 -0.63
C PRO A 51 12.16 -6.11 0.89
N HIS A 52 12.79 -7.02 1.62
CA HIS A 52 12.90 -6.96 3.07
C HIS A 52 14.37 -6.86 3.51
N PRO A 53 14.72 -6.00 4.50
CA PRO A 53 13.88 -5.02 5.18
C PRO A 53 13.86 -3.65 4.46
N THR A 54 12.68 -3.05 4.24
CA THR A 54 12.57 -1.73 3.59
C THR A 54 11.38 -0.91 4.07
N VAL A 55 11.41 0.42 3.89
CA VAL A 55 10.23 1.27 4.18
C VAL A 55 9.08 1.01 3.21
N SER A 56 9.39 0.65 1.96
CA SER A 56 8.38 0.39 0.93
C SER A 56 7.53 -0.85 1.24
N GLU A 57 8.05 -1.82 2.00
CA GLU A 57 7.26 -2.98 2.43
C GLU A 57 6.03 -2.58 3.27
N GLY A 58 6.06 -1.41 3.92
CA GLY A 58 4.92 -0.85 4.64
C GLY A 58 3.66 -0.65 3.79
N ILE A 59 3.79 -0.54 2.46
CA ILE A 59 2.64 -0.50 1.54
C ILE A 59 1.90 -1.85 1.55
N ARG A 60 2.63 -2.96 1.49
CA ARG A 60 2.06 -4.32 1.58
C ARG A 60 1.52 -4.60 2.98
N GLU A 61 2.25 -4.21 4.02
CA GLU A 61 1.79 -4.40 5.41
C GLU A 61 0.47 -3.66 5.69
N ALA A 62 0.27 -2.48 5.10
CA ALA A 62 -1.01 -1.77 5.21
C ALA A 62 -2.19 -2.53 4.60
N ALA A 63 -1.96 -3.33 3.55
CA ALA A 63 -2.98 -4.20 2.96
C ALA A 63 -3.33 -5.38 3.87
N TRP A 64 -2.37 -5.93 4.61
CA TRP A 64 -2.64 -6.96 5.64
C TRP A 64 -3.29 -6.40 6.90
N ALA A 65 -2.99 -5.15 7.26
CA ALA A 65 -3.59 -4.48 8.41
C ALA A 65 -5.04 -3.99 8.17
N LEU A 66 -5.51 -4.00 6.91
CA LEU A 66 -6.87 -3.61 6.57
C LEU A 66 -7.87 -4.66 7.10
N ASN A 67 -8.76 -4.23 8.00
CA ASN A 67 -9.88 -5.04 8.48
C ASN A 67 -11.09 -4.85 7.55
N ASP A 68 -11.76 -5.95 7.22
CA ASP A 68 -12.95 -5.98 6.33
C ASP A 68 -14.24 -5.47 7.03
#